data_AF-A0A846BYR1-F1
#
_entry.id   AF-A0A846BYR1-F1
#
_cell.length_a   1.000
_cell.length_b   1.000
_cell.length_c   1.000
_cell.angle_alpha   90.00
_cell.angle_beta   90.00
_cell.angle_gamma   90.00
#
_symmetry.space_group_name_H-M   'P 1'
#
loop_
_entity.id
_entity.type
_entity.pdbx_description
1 polymer ?
#
loop_
_entity_poly.entity_id
_entity_poly.type
_entity_poly.pdbx_seq_one_letter_code
_entity_poly.pdbx_strand_id
1 'polypeptide(L)'
;MSVDLLKFLKATNPGQTINIANPEDRKYYIDFSTVRGGTIIEELKDNITLFSINEPSCNLLTGHIGCGKSTELLLLKAKLEEEGFHVVYFESTEDLEMADVDIADVLLAIARRISESLEDIPIGEPKGLNKLLKRTAELLQTEYDWSEV
;
A
#
# COMPACT_ATOMS: atom_id res chain seq x y z
N MET A 1 -26.90 15.53 -28.07
CA MET A 1 -26.17 14.89 -26.95
C MET A 1 -25.71 16.00 -26.01
N SER A 2 -26.27 16.08 -24.81
CA SER A 2 -25.73 16.97 -23.77
C SER A 2 -24.48 16.30 -23.20
N VAL A 3 -23.30 16.84 -23.49
CA VAL A 3 -22.05 16.36 -22.90
C VAL A 3 -22.03 16.80 -21.44
N ASP A 4 -21.86 15.83 -20.53
CA ASP A 4 -21.58 16.13 -19.14
C ASP A 4 -20.14 16.69 -19.03
N LEU A 5 -20.04 18.02 -18.93
CA LEU A 5 -18.79 18.75 -18.85
C LEU A 5 -17.95 18.35 -17.62
N LEU A 6 -18.58 18.01 -16.51
CA LEU A 6 -17.87 17.60 -15.30
C LEU A 6 -17.25 16.22 -15.47
N LYS A 7 -17.99 15.29 -16.08
CA LYS A 7 -17.46 13.96 -16.41
C LYS A 7 -16.31 14.06 -17.42
N PHE A 8 -16.45 14.90 -18.44
CA PHE A 8 -15.39 15.13 -19.42
C PHE A 8 -14.13 15.71 -18.78
N LEU A 9 -14.26 16.77 -17.97
CA LEU A 9 -13.12 17.42 -17.31
C LEU A 9 -12.35 16.44 -16.43
N LYS A 10 -13.06 15.63 -15.63
CA LYS A 10 -12.45 14.58 -14.79
C LYS A 10 -11.70 13.54 -15.62
N ALA A 11 -12.32 13.03 -16.69
CA ALA A 11 -11.71 12.03 -17.56
C ALA A 11 -10.45 12.54 -18.29
N THR A 12 -10.34 13.86 -18.51
CA THR A 12 -9.19 14.49 -19.17
C THR A 12 -8.13 15.03 -18.20
N ASN A 13 -8.28 14.85 -16.89
CA ASN A 13 -7.34 15.37 -15.91
C ASN A 13 -6.07 14.49 -15.84
N PRO A 14 -4.89 14.96 -16.29
CA PRO A 14 -3.66 14.16 -16.27
C PRO A 14 -3.11 13.91 -14.87
N GLY A 15 -3.56 14.68 -13.86
CA GLY A 15 -3.16 14.49 -12.47
C GLY A 15 -3.93 13.39 -11.75
N GLN A 16 -5.01 12.87 -12.34
CA GLN A 16 -5.83 11.83 -11.72
C GLN A 16 -5.28 10.45 -12.08
N THR A 17 -4.92 9.68 -11.05
CA THR A 17 -4.53 8.27 -11.21
C THR A 17 -5.74 7.44 -11.64
N ILE A 18 -5.53 6.53 -12.61
CA ILE A 18 -6.58 5.61 -13.08
C ILE A 18 -6.63 4.41 -12.14
N ASN A 19 -7.78 4.16 -11.53
CA ASN A 19 -7.99 3.00 -10.66
C ASN A 19 -8.76 1.88 -11.40
N ILE A 20 -8.09 0.80 -11.76
CA ILE A 20 -8.66 -0.27 -12.59
C ILE A 20 -9.71 -1.12 -11.85
N ALA A 21 -9.73 -1.04 -10.51
CA ALA A 21 -10.81 -1.61 -9.71
C ALA A 21 -12.15 -0.91 -9.97
N ASN A 22 -12.13 0.37 -10.39
CA ASN A 22 -13.32 1.11 -10.79
C ASN A 22 -13.69 0.81 -12.26
N PRO A 23 -14.90 0.28 -12.55
CA PRO A 23 -15.33 -0.04 -13.91
C PRO A 23 -15.34 1.14 -14.89
N GLU A 24 -15.56 2.37 -14.39
CA GLU A 24 -15.52 3.56 -15.26
C GLU A 24 -14.10 3.93 -15.66
N ASP A 25 -13.16 3.85 -14.72
CA ASP A 25 -11.75 4.22 -14.94
C ASP A 25 -11.04 3.18 -15.82
N ARG A 26 -11.43 1.90 -15.71
CA ARG A 26 -10.94 0.82 -16.56
C ARG A 26 -11.09 1.11 -18.06
N LYS A 27 -12.09 1.90 -18.45
CA LYS A 27 -12.31 2.29 -19.86
C LYS A 27 -11.25 3.25 -20.39
N TYR A 28 -10.56 3.96 -19.49
CA TYR A 28 -9.53 4.93 -19.84
C TYR A 28 -8.11 4.35 -19.74
N TYR A 29 -7.96 3.15 -19.18
CA TYR A 29 -6.67 2.47 -19.13
C TYR A 29 -6.26 2.00 -20.53
N ILE A 30 -5.04 2.34 -20.93
CA ILE A 30 -4.40 1.89 -22.17
C ILE A 30 -3.10 1.20 -21.78
N ASP A 31 -2.93 -0.05 -22.22
CA ASP A 31 -1.69 -0.77 -22.00
C ASP A 31 -0.58 -0.22 -22.91
N PHE A 32 0.49 0.27 -22.29
CA PHE A 32 1.69 0.78 -22.95
C PHE A 32 2.91 -0.16 -22.79
N SER A 33 2.71 -1.39 -22.33
CA SER A 33 3.78 -2.38 -22.12
C SER A 33 4.69 -2.54 -23.35
N THR A 34 4.11 -2.56 -24.54
CA THR A 34 4.83 -2.73 -25.82
C THR A 34 5.82 -1.61 -26.13
N VAL A 35 5.59 -0.40 -25.62
CA VAL A 35 6.46 0.78 -25.84
C VAL A 35 7.30 1.13 -24.62
N ARG A 36 6.99 0.55 -23.45
CA ARG A 36 7.73 0.74 -22.20
C ARG A 36 8.80 -0.33 -21.95
N GLY A 37 8.99 -1.24 -22.90
CA GLY A 37 10.05 -2.24 -22.86
C GLY A 37 9.71 -3.52 -22.09
N GLY A 38 8.42 -3.83 -21.88
CA GLY A 38 7.99 -5.09 -21.30
C GLY A 38 6.80 -4.98 -20.35
N THR A 39 6.44 -6.10 -19.74
CA THR A 39 5.33 -6.23 -18.77
C THR A 39 5.85 -6.16 -17.34
N ILE A 40 6.43 -5.01 -16.96
CA ILE A 40 7.03 -4.77 -15.64
C ILE A 40 6.08 -5.15 -14.49
N ILE A 41 4.78 -4.88 -14.63
CA ILE A 41 3.78 -5.24 -13.61
C ILE A 41 3.58 -6.76 -13.51
N GLU A 42 3.69 -7.49 -14.60
CA GLU A 42 3.64 -8.96 -14.56
C GLU A 42 4.91 -9.52 -13.92
N GLU A 43 6.08 -8.98 -14.25
CA GLU A 43 7.34 -9.37 -13.61
C GLU A 43 7.31 -9.12 -12.09
N LEU A 44 6.79 -7.97 -11.65
CA LEU A 44 6.60 -7.68 -10.22
C LEU A 44 5.58 -8.63 -9.58
N LYS A 45 4.49 -8.94 -10.26
CA LYS A 45 3.50 -9.90 -9.78
C LYS A 45 4.12 -11.29 -9.60
N ASP A 46 4.85 -11.77 -10.59
CA ASP A 46 5.48 -13.09 -10.58
C ASP A 46 6.59 -13.16 -9.52
N ASN A 47 7.33 -12.07 -9.31
CA ASN A 47 8.27 -11.94 -8.20
C ASN A 47 7.59 -12.19 -6.84
N ILE A 48 6.49 -11.49 -6.57
CA ILE A 48 5.76 -11.59 -5.31
C ILE A 48 5.07 -12.95 -5.15
N THR A 49 4.41 -13.43 -6.20
CA THR A 49 3.52 -14.59 -6.12
C THR A 49 4.22 -15.93 -6.32
N LEU A 50 5.27 -15.99 -7.14
CA LEU A 50 5.94 -17.24 -7.51
C LEU A 50 7.34 -17.34 -6.92
N PHE A 51 8.16 -16.30 -7.08
CA PHE A 51 9.58 -16.38 -6.71
C PHE A 51 9.84 -16.10 -5.24
N SER A 52 9.01 -15.26 -4.60
CA SER A 52 9.17 -14.84 -3.19
C SER A 52 7.99 -15.24 -2.30
N ILE A 53 7.29 -16.34 -2.63
CA ILE A 53 6.08 -16.74 -1.89
C ILE A 53 6.30 -16.95 -0.37
N ASN A 54 7.51 -17.36 0.03
CA ASN A 54 7.87 -17.60 1.44
C ASN A 54 8.92 -16.62 1.98
N GLU A 55 9.31 -15.61 1.20
CA GLU A 55 10.38 -14.69 1.55
C GLU A 55 9.96 -13.24 1.30
N PRO A 56 10.31 -12.28 2.17
CA PRO A 56 10.00 -10.88 1.94
C PRO A 56 10.76 -10.37 0.71
N SER A 57 10.05 -9.73 -0.22
CA SER A 57 10.65 -9.02 -1.36
C SER A 57 10.50 -7.51 -1.21
N CYS A 58 11.44 -6.76 -1.80
CA CYS A 58 11.40 -5.31 -1.86
C CYS A 58 11.72 -4.88 -3.28
N ASN A 59 10.76 -4.20 -3.92
CA ASN A 59 10.85 -3.82 -5.31
C ASN A 59 10.72 -2.29 -5.45
N LEU A 60 11.60 -1.69 -6.26
CA LEU A 60 11.61 -0.25 -6.51
C LEU A 60 11.15 0.05 -7.95
N LEU A 61 9.97 0.65 -8.09
CA LEU A 61 9.48 1.14 -9.38
C LEU A 61 9.85 2.62 -9.55
N THR A 62 10.74 2.92 -10.50
CA THR A 62 11.21 4.29 -10.78
C THR A 62 10.70 4.82 -12.12
N GLY A 63 10.75 6.15 -12.30
CA GLY A 63 10.34 6.81 -13.54
C GLY A 63 9.95 8.27 -13.34
N HIS A 64 9.81 9.02 -14.43
CA HIS A 64 9.48 10.45 -14.40
C HIS A 64 8.11 10.74 -13.76
N ILE A 65 7.90 11.95 -13.25
CA ILE A 65 6.59 12.37 -12.71
C ILE A 65 5.56 12.32 -13.85
N GLY A 66 4.36 11.81 -13.57
CA GLY A 66 3.31 11.67 -14.58
C GLY A 66 3.49 10.53 -15.58
N CYS A 67 4.50 9.67 -15.45
CA CYS A 67 4.67 8.53 -16.37
C CYS A 67 3.74 7.33 -16.08
N GLY A 68 2.81 7.46 -15.13
CA GLY A 68 1.79 6.46 -14.80
C GLY A 68 2.16 5.43 -13.74
N LYS A 69 3.24 5.62 -12.98
CA LYS A 69 3.68 4.66 -11.92
C LYS A 69 2.56 4.28 -10.95
N SER A 70 1.83 5.26 -10.41
CA SER A 70 0.73 5.00 -9.47
C SER A 70 -0.39 4.20 -10.12
N THR A 71 -0.70 4.47 -11.40
CA THR A 71 -1.68 3.68 -12.17
C THR A 71 -1.23 2.22 -12.32
N GLU A 72 0.04 1.99 -12.64
CA GLU A 72 0.60 0.65 -12.76
C GLU A 72 0.65 -0.09 -11.40
N LEU A 73 0.90 0.61 -10.29
CA LEU A 73 0.82 0.03 -8.94
C LEU A 73 -0.62 -0.31 -8.52
N LEU A 74 -1.61 0.49 -8.90
CA LEU A 74 -3.02 0.15 -8.69
C LEU A 74 -3.47 -1.03 -9.55
N LEU A 75 -2.91 -1.20 -10.75
CA LEU A 75 -3.08 -2.42 -11.54
C LEU A 75 -2.48 -3.63 -10.81
N LEU A 76 -1.25 -3.52 -10.30
CA LEU A 76 -0.60 -4.58 -9.55
C LEU A 76 -1.42 -4.96 -8.31
N LYS A 77 -1.91 -3.96 -7.56
CA LYS A 77 -2.82 -4.16 -6.43
C LYS A 77 -4.01 -5.03 -6.82
N ALA A 78 -4.77 -4.62 -7.85
CA ALA A 78 -5.96 -5.36 -8.28
C ALA A 78 -5.63 -6.80 -8.68
N LYS A 79 -4.52 -7.01 -9.40
CA LYS A 79 -4.06 -8.35 -9.80
C LYS A 79 -3.67 -9.21 -8.59
N LEU A 80 -3.00 -8.65 -7.58
CA LEU A 80 -2.62 -9.38 -6.38
C LEU A 80 -3.84 -9.73 -5.51
N GLU A 81 -4.80 -8.82 -5.41
CA GLU A 81 -6.08 -9.06 -4.71
C GLU A 81 -6.87 -10.19 -5.40
N GLU A 82 -6.88 -10.24 -6.74
CA GLU A 82 -7.48 -11.34 -7.51
C GLU A 82 -6.81 -12.72 -7.24
N GLU A 83 -5.51 -12.72 -6.93
CA GLU A 83 -4.73 -13.93 -6.56
C GLU A 83 -4.88 -14.28 -5.06
N GLY A 84 -5.70 -13.53 -4.31
CA GLY A 84 -6.00 -13.79 -2.90
C GLY A 84 -5.02 -13.16 -1.90
N PHE A 85 -4.15 -12.25 -2.34
CA PHE A 85 -3.28 -11.49 -1.43
C PHE A 85 -4.06 -10.36 -0.74
N HIS A 86 -3.73 -10.09 0.52
CA HIS A 86 -4.16 -8.87 1.18
C HIS A 86 -3.19 -7.73 0.85
N VAL A 87 -3.65 -6.73 0.10
CA VAL A 87 -2.79 -5.63 -0.39
C VAL A 87 -3.11 -4.33 0.35
N VAL A 88 -2.12 -3.82 1.08
CA VAL A 88 -2.22 -2.52 1.75
C VAL A 88 -1.60 -1.46 0.85
N TYR A 89 -2.42 -0.55 0.33
CA TYR A 89 -1.98 0.58 -0.49
C TYR A 89 -1.80 1.84 0.37
N PHE A 90 -0.63 2.46 0.23
CA PHE A 90 -0.19 3.61 0.99
C PHE A 90 0.22 4.74 0.04
N GLU A 91 -0.34 5.93 0.23
CA GLU A 91 0.02 7.12 -0.56
C GLU A 91 0.58 8.18 0.39
N SER A 92 1.86 8.53 0.19
CA SER A 92 2.58 9.40 1.10
C SER A 92 1.86 10.74 1.33
N THR A 93 1.34 11.38 0.28
CA THR A 93 0.63 12.67 0.37
C THR A 93 -0.68 12.63 1.13
N GLU A 94 -1.34 11.47 1.21
CA GLU A 94 -2.58 11.29 1.98
C GLU A 94 -2.27 10.84 3.42
N ASP A 95 -1.20 10.07 3.59
CA ASP A 95 -0.91 9.37 4.84
C ASP A 95 0.08 10.10 5.75
N LEU A 96 0.90 11.00 5.21
CA LEU A 96 2.01 11.65 5.93
C LEU A 96 2.12 13.15 5.60
N GLU A 97 2.48 13.94 6.62
CA GLU A 97 2.89 15.33 6.41
C GLU A 97 4.34 15.39 5.93
N MET A 98 4.52 15.63 4.63
CA MET A 98 5.83 15.58 3.96
C MET A 98 6.86 16.61 4.46
N ALA A 99 6.42 17.67 5.15
CA ALA A 99 7.29 18.78 5.53
C ALA A 99 8.23 18.45 6.71
N ASP A 100 7.85 17.52 7.59
CA ASP A 100 8.59 17.16 8.80
C ASP A 100 8.24 15.72 9.21
N VAL A 101 8.59 14.74 8.38
CA VAL A 101 8.26 13.33 8.63
C VAL A 101 9.39 12.62 9.38
N ASP A 102 9.09 12.07 10.55
CA ASP A 102 10.00 11.17 11.27
C ASP A 102 9.70 9.70 10.92
N ILE A 103 10.67 8.82 11.15
CA ILE A 103 10.52 7.36 11.01
C ILE A 103 9.36 6.86 11.87
N ALA A 104 9.17 7.44 13.06
CA ALA A 104 8.05 7.10 13.93
C ALA A 104 6.70 7.36 13.25
N ASP A 105 6.56 8.48 12.51
CA ASP A 105 5.33 8.82 11.79
C ASP A 105 5.08 7.85 10.65
N VAL A 106 6.13 7.47 9.90
CA VAL A 106 6.04 6.47 8.83
C VAL A 106 5.55 5.13 9.39
N LEU A 107 6.16 4.65 10.48
CA LEU A 107 5.78 3.40 11.12
C LEU A 107 4.35 3.44 11.65
N LEU A 108 3.94 4.56 12.25
CA LEU A 108 2.59 4.75 12.77
C LEU A 108 1.55 4.81 11.65
N ALA A 109 1.85 5.50 10.55
CA ALA A 109 0.98 5.57 9.38
C ALA A 109 0.80 4.19 8.72
N ILE A 110 1.88 3.40 8.62
CA ILE A 110 1.80 2.00 8.18
C ILE A 110 0.92 1.19 9.12
N ALA A 111 1.13 1.29 10.44
CA ALA A 111 0.34 0.55 11.43
C ALA A 111 -1.16 0.93 11.39
N ARG A 112 -1.47 2.23 11.22
CA ARG A 112 -2.83 2.72 11.02
C ARG A 112 -3.45 2.10 9.78
N ARG A 113 -2.77 2.19 8.63
CA ARG A 113 -3.29 1.71 7.35
C ARG A 113 -3.50 0.19 7.32
N ILE A 114 -2.60 -0.56 7.95
CA ILE A 114 -2.78 -2.00 8.14
C ILE A 114 -4.03 -2.24 8.99
N SER A 115 -4.17 -1.55 10.13
CA SER A 115 -5.32 -1.73 11.01
C SER A 115 -6.65 -1.44 10.31
N GLU A 116 -6.77 -0.31 9.60
CA GLU A 116 -7.94 0.05 8.79
C GLU A 116 -8.25 -1.01 7.72
N SER A 117 -7.23 -1.51 7.02
CA SER A 117 -7.42 -2.54 6.00
C SER A 117 -7.89 -3.90 6.55
N LEU A 118 -7.74 -4.11 7.85
CA LEU A 118 -8.02 -5.37 8.53
C LEU A 118 -9.33 -5.32 9.34
N GLU A 119 -10.00 -4.17 9.48
CA GLU A 119 -11.24 -4.04 10.28
C GLU A 119 -12.34 -4.99 9.83
N ASP A 120 -12.48 -5.20 8.51
CA ASP A 120 -13.48 -6.09 7.92
C ASP A 120 -13.05 -7.56 7.87
N ILE A 121 -11.81 -7.87 8.28
CA ILE A 121 -11.25 -9.22 8.24
C ILE A 121 -11.35 -9.83 9.64
N PRO A 122 -11.97 -11.01 9.79
CA PRO A 122 -12.05 -11.69 11.08
C PRO A 122 -10.67 -12.24 11.45
N ILE A 123 -9.87 -11.44 12.16
CA ILE A 123 -8.57 -11.86 12.69
C ILE A 123 -8.77 -12.44 14.09
N GLY A 124 -8.16 -13.60 14.34
CA GLY A 124 -8.11 -14.18 15.69
C GLY A 124 -7.30 -13.32 16.66
N GLU A 125 -7.48 -13.52 17.96
CA GLU A 125 -6.76 -12.73 18.97
C GLU A 125 -5.23 -12.73 18.75
N PRO A 126 -4.59 -11.54 18.79
CA PRO A 126 -3.15 -11.42 18.54
C PRO A 126 -2.34 -11.90 19.76
N LYS A 127 -2.21 -13.22 19.90
CA LYS A 127 -1.52 -13.88 21.03
C LYS A 127 -0.08 -13.39 21.22
N GLY A 128 0.64 -13.11 20.13
CA GLY A 128 2.01 -12.61 20.16
C GLY A 128 2.10 -11.20 20.75
N LEU A 129 1.29 -10.26 20.25
CA LEU A 129 1.25 -8.89 20.74
C LEU A 129 0.79 -8.83 22.20
N ASN A 130 -0.24 -9.59 22.56
CA ASN A 130 -0.71 -9.68 23.95
C ASN A 130 0.40 -10.17 24.90
N LYS A 131 1.22 -11.13 24.47
CA LYS A 131 2.38 -11.60 25.24
C LYS A 131 3.46 -10.52 25.39
N LEU A 132 3.72 -9.74 24.33
CA LEU A 132 4.67 -8.64 24.37
C LEU A 132 4.20 -7.52 25.31
N LEU A 133 2.95 -7.06 25.17
CA LEU A 133 2.37 -6.03 26.03
C LEU A 133 2.37 -6.46 27.50
N LYS A 134 2.02 -7.72 27.78
CA LYS A 134 2.06 -8.28 29.13
C LYS A 134 3.48 -8.23 29.71
N ARG A 135 4.50 -8.64 28.92
CA ARG A 135 5.90 -8.56 29.35
C ARG A 135 6.37 -7.13 29.60
N THR A 136 6.00 -6.19 28.73
CA THR A 136 6.33 -4.78 28.93
C THR A 136 5.68 -4.22 30.18
N ALA A 137 4.41 -4.55 30.44
CA ALA A 137 3.72 -4.14 31.65
C ALA A 137 4.38 -4.73 32.92
N GLU A 138 4.78 -6.01 32.87
CA GLU A 138 5.52 -6.66 33.96
C GLU A 138 6.87 -5.97 34.22
N LEU A 139 7.63 -5.62 33.16
CA LEU A 139 8.89 -4.87 33.27
C LEU A 139 8.72 -3.43 33.80
N LEU A 140 7.62 -2.76 33.45
CA LEU A 140 7.33 -1.42 33.96
C LEU A 140 6.86 -1.45 35.43
N GLN A 141 6.33 -2.58 35.89
CA GLN A 141 5.84 -2.79 37.26
C GLN A 141 6.88 -3.39 38.20
N THR A 142 8.02 -3.88 37.69
CA THR A 142 9.13 -4.26 38.55
C THR A 142 9.70 -3.04 39.25
N GLU A 143 9.60 -2.99 40.57
CA GLU A 143 10.31 -2.01 41.39
C GLU A 143 11.80 -2.12 41.10
N TYR A 144 12.40 -1.01 40.65
CA TYR A 144 13.85 -0.92 40.46
C TYR A 144 14.48 -0.72 41.83
N ASP A 145 15.16 -1.74 42.35
CA ASP A 145 15.91 -1.61 43.59
C ASP A 145 17.15 -0.76 43.34
N TRP A 146 17.14 0.48 43.81
CA TRP A 146 18.26 1.42 43.72
C TRP A 146 19.37 1.12 44.73
N SER A 147 19.35 -0.03 45.41
CA SER A 147 20.34 -0.38 46.43
C SER A 147 21.73 -0.76 45.91
N GLU A 148 21.95 -0.79 44.59
CA GLU A 148 23.26 -1.04 43.95
C GLU A 148 23.81 0.15 43.12
N VAL A 149 23.54 1.41 43.52
CA VAL A 149 24.30 2.59 43.06
C VAL A 149 24.99 3.28 44.22
#